data_AF-A0A2S4Y2K2-F1
#
_entry.id   AF-A0A2S4Y2K2-F1
#
_cell.length_a   1.000
_cell.length_b   1.000
_cell.length_c   1.000
_cell.angle_alpha   90.00
_cell.angle_beta   90.00
_cell.angle_gamma   90.00
#
_symmetry.space_group_name_H-M   'P 1'
#
loop_
_entity.id
_entity.type
_entity.pdbx_description
1 polymer ?
#
loop_
_entity_poly.entity_id
_entity_poly.type
_entity_poly.pdbx_seq_one_letter_code
_entity_poly.pdbx_strand_id
1 'polypeptide(L)'
;MTGYRYPQTPLAWEEAVVQAGRLLAPAWPQEPSAGASTALGAVALTVYALAHARGVRPSEVSADTVLDAMDEVDVEHEPSGLKTLLVNELPAAGHTGDNDPLQRLRLSLIRRESFATTVDVPIDLTGGLTRCPSGLAGAAPWIRQALQQPHGSRG
;
A
#
# COMPACT_ATOMS: atom_id res chain seq x y z
N MET A 1 -24.43 -14.22 -26.08
CA MET A 1 -24.16 -14.03 -24.63
C MET A 1 -22.67 -14.12 -24.42
N THR A 2 -21.98 -12.99 -24.49
CA THR A 2 -20.53 -12.90 -24.30
C THR A 2 -20.30 -12.83 -22.80
N GLY A 3 -19.97 -13.96 -22.17
CA GLY A 3 -19.61 -13.99 -20.77
C GLY A 3 -18.37 -13.11 -20.56
N TYR A 4 -18.51 -12.06 -19.77
CA TYR A 4 -17.38 -11.31 -19.23
C TYR A 4 -16.52 -12.30 -18.44
N ARG A 5 -15.48 -12.87 -19.08
CA ARG A 5 -14.39 -13.50 -18.35
C ARG A 5 -13.65 -12.35 -17.69
N TYR A 6 -13.81 -12.20 -16.38
CA TYR A 6 -12.80 -11.52 -15.60
C TYR A 6 -11.47 -12.18 -15.96
N PRO A 7 -10.44 -11.42 -16.42
CA PRO A 7 -9.10 -11.98 -16.50
C PRO A 7 -8.81 -12.58 -15.12
N GLN A 8 -8.42 -13.85 -15.09
CA GLN A 8 -8.11 -14.52 -13.83
C GLN A 8 -7.12 -13.64 -13.07
N THR A 9 -7.44 -13.37 -11.81
CA THR A 9 -6.55 -12.69 -10.90
C THR A 9 -5.17 -13.35 -10.98
N PRO A 10 -4.07 -12.59 -11.17
CA PRO A 10 -2.74 -13.18 -11.21
C PRO A 10 -2.48 -13.95 -9.91
N LEU A 11 -1.99 -15.19 -9.99
CA LEU A 11 -1.72 -16.04 -8.82
C LEU A 11 -0.82 -15.32 -7.79
N ALA A 12 0.18 -14.58 -8.27
CA ALA A 12 1.06 -13.79 -7.42
C ALA A 12 0.32 -12.68 -6.64
N TRP A 13 -0.74 -12.10 -7.20
CA TRP A 13 -1.56 -11.14 -6.44
C TRP A 13 -2.36 -11.82 -5.34
N GLU A 14 -2.97 -12.98 -5.63
CA GLU A 14 -3.70 -13.74 -4.61
C GLU A 14 -2.77 -14.14 -3.46
N GLU A 15 -1.57 -14.64 -3.76
CA GLU A 15 -0.56 -14.97 -2.76
C GLU A 15 -0.14 -13.74 -1.94
N ALA A 16 -0.02 -12.56 -2.57
CA ALA A 16 0.32 -11.32 -1.87
C ALA A 16 -0.78 -10.89 -0.89
N VAL A 17 -2.05 -11.01 -1.29
CA VAL A 17 -3.20 -10.72 -0.39
C VAL A 17 -3.22 -11.70 0.78
N VAL A 18 -3.01 -13.00 0.53
CA VAL A 18 -2.94 -14.01 1.59
C VAL A 18 -1.78 -13.72 2.55
N GLN A 19 -0.60 -13.39 2.02
CA GLN A 19 0.55 -13.07 2.84
C GLN A 19 0.32 -11.79 3.66
N ALA A 20 -0.23 -10.74 3.07
CA ALA A 20 -0.59 -9.52 3.80
C ALA A 20 -1.56 -9.82 4.95
N GLY A 21 -2.58 -10.66 4.70
CA GLY A 21 -3.49 -11.14 5.73
C GLY A 21 -2.78 -11.88 6.85
N ARG A 22 -1.83 -12.77 6.54
CA ARG A 22 -1.02 -13.49 7.55
C ARG A 22 -0.15 -12.54 8.37
N LEU A 23 0.49 -11.57 7.72
CA LEU A 23 1.36 -10.59 8.38
C LEU A 23 0.56 -9.71 9.35
N LEU A 24 -0.64 -9.26 8.95
CA LEU A 24 -1.49 -8.37 9.74
C LEU A 24 -2.40 -9.09 10.75
N ALA A 25 -2.62 -10.39 10.60
CA ALA A 25 -3.53 -11.19 11.43
C ALA A 25 -3.34 -11.01 12.95
N PRO A 26 -2.11 -10.93 13.51
CA PRO A 26 -1.92 -10.77 14.95
C PRO A 26 -2.49 -9.47 15.52
N ALA A 27 -2.56 -8.42 14.70
CA ALA A 27 -3.03 -7.09 15.09
C ALA A 27 -4.39 -6.75 14.48
N TRP A 28 -5.06 -7.71 13.84
CA TRP A 28 -6.30 -7.45 13.12
C TRP A 28 -7.43 -7.03 14.09
N PRO A 29 -8.10 -5.90 13.84
CA PRO A 29 -9.18 -5.44 14.71
C PRO A 29 -10.39 -6.38 14.62
N GLN A 30 -11.11 -6.54 15.74
CA GLN A 30 -12.36 -7.31 15.77
C GLN A 30 -13.43 -6.67 14.87
N GLU A 31 -13.45 -5.34 14.81
CA GLU A 31 -14.32 -4.56 13.92
C GLU A 31 -13.43 -3.79 12.93
N PRO A 32 -13.25 -4.29 11.68
CA PRO A 32 -12.39 -3.66 10.71
C PRO A 32 -12.98 -2.33 10.25
N SER A 33 -12.20 -1.26 10.43
CA SER A 33 -12.49 0.06 9.89
C SER A 33 -12.05 0.17 8.43
N ALA A 34 -12.46 1.24 7.75
CA ALA A 34 -11.95 1.57 6.42
C ALA A 34 -10.41 1.63 6.38
N GLY A 35 -9.78 2.11 7.46
CA GLY A 35 -8.32 2.16 7.60
C GLY A 35 -7.66 0.78 7.63
N ALA A 36 -8.28 -0.23 8.25
CA ALA A 36 -7.78 -1.60 8.25
C ALA A 36 -7.83 -2.22 6.84
N SER A 37 -8.89 -1.95 6.07
CA SER A 37 -8.99 -2.35 4.67
C SER A 37 -7.95 -1.67 3.78
N THR A 38 -7.72 -0.36 3.97
CA THR A 38 -6.64 0.37 3.29
C THR A 38 -5.27 -0.21 3.64
N ALA A 39 -5.03 -0.54 4.90
CA ALA A 39 -3.78 -1.14 5.34
C ALA A 39 -3.53 -2.53 4.73
N LEU A 40 -4.57 -3.38 4.65
CA LEU A 40 -4.45 -4.67 3.96
C LEU A 40 -4.10 -4.48 2.48
N GLY A 41 -4.79 -3.56 1.78
CA GLY A 41 -4.50 -3.25 0.38
C GLY A 41 -3.08 -2.72 0.19
N ALA A 42 -2.61 -1.84 1.08
CA ALA A 42 -1.25 -1.30 1.06
C ALA A 42 -0.20 -2.40 1.27
N VAL A 43 -0.36 -3.24 2.29
CA VAL A 43 0.58 -4.34 2.56
C VAL A 43 0.57 -5.37 1.43
N ALA A 44 -0.59 -5.73 0.89
CA ALA A 44 -0.68 -6.67 -0.24
C ALA A 44 0.06 -6.14 -1.48
N LEU A 45 -0.13 -4.86 -1.81
CA LEU A 45 0.55 -4.24 -2.95
C LEU A 45 2.05 -4.13 -2.73
N THR A 46 2.47 -3.84 -1.50
CA THR A 46 3.87 -3.77 -1.09
C THR A 46 4.53 -5.15 -1.20
N VAL A 47 3.90 -6.19 -0.66
CA VAL A 47 4.36 -7.58 -0.76
C VAL A 47 4.49 -8.02 -2.22
N TYR A 48 3.48 -7.70 -3.06
CA TYR A 48 3.51 -8.01 -4.48
C TYR A 48 4.72 -7.37 -5.18
N ALA A 49 4.93 -6.06 -4.96
CA ALA A 49 6.03 -5.31 -5.56
C ALA A 49 7.41 -5.79 -5.07
N LEU A 50 7.55 -6.08 -3.78
CA LEU A 50 8.79 -6.61 -3.20
C LEU A 50 9.13 -8.01 -3.74
N ALA A 51 8.12 -8.86 -3.86
CA ALA A 51 8.27 -10.20 -4.43
C ALA A 51 8.77 -10.13 -5.87
N HIS A 52 8.15 -9.26 -6.69
CA HIS A 52 8.59 -8.99 -8.06
C HIS A 52 10.03 -8.47 -8.11
N ALA A 53 10.35 -7.41 -7.36
CA ALA A 53 11.67 -6.79 -7.35
C ALA A 53 12.80 -7.75 -6.97
N ARG A 54 12.50 -8.73 -6.09
CA ARG A 54 13.47 -9.71 -5.59
C ARG A 54 13.44 -11.04 -6.35
N GLY A 55 12.50 -11.22 -7.28
CA GLY A 55 12.33 -12.48 -8.01
C GLY A 55 11.94 -13.67 -7.11
N VAL A 56 11.18 -13.41 -6.04
CA VAL A 56 10.72 -14.42 -5.07
C VAL A 56 9.20 -14.52 -5.07
N ARG A 57 8.65 -15.52 -4.38
CA ARG A 57 7.19 -15.59 -4.20
C ARG A 57 6.72 -14.59 -3.15
N PRO A 58 5.49 -14.05 -3.27
CA PRO A 58 4.88 -13.20 -2.24
C PRO A 58 4.89 -13.80 -0.84
N SER A 59 4.70 -15.12 -0.71
CA SER A 59 4.74 -15.82 0.57
C SER A 59 6.10 -15.79 1.28
N GLU A 60 7.18 -15.42 0.58
CA GLU A 60 8.54 -15.33 1.11
C GLU A 60 8.88 -13.92 1.61
N VAL A 61 8.00 -12.94 1.39
CA VAL A 61 8.17 -11.57 1.88
C VAL A 61 7.83 -11.52 3.37
N SER A 62 8.83 -11.17 4.19
CA SER A 62 8.69 -11.04 5.66
C SER A 62 8.11 -9.70 6.08
N ALA A 63 7.64 -9.61 7.34
CA ALA A 63 7.24 -8.36 7.98
C ALA A 63 8.38 -7.33 7.95
N ASP A 64 9.60 -7.74 8.31
CA ASP A 64 10.79 -6.88 8.31
C ASP A 64 11.06 -6.29 6.93
N THR A 65 10.94 -7.10 5.87
CA THR A 65 11.11 -6.62 4.50
C THR A 65 10.07 -5.55 4.12
N VAL A 66 8.83 -5.67 4.60
CA VAL A 66 7.79 -4.67 4.38
C VAL A 66 8.08 -3.40 5.19
N LEU A 67 8.55 -3.55 6.43
CA LEU A 67 8.94 -2.43 7.29
C LEU A 67 10.12 -1.65 6.71
N ASP A 68 11.17 -2.33 6.25
CA ASP A 68 12.34 -1.73 5.60
C ASP A 68 11.92 -0.86 4.40
N ALA A 69 10.96 -1.33 3.60
CA ALA A 69 10.43 -0.57 2.46
C ALA A 69 9.65 0.69 2.87
N MET A 70 9.16 0.74 4.11
CA MET A 70 8.41 1.86 4.68
C MET A 70 9.29 2.84 5.46
N ASP A 71 10.54 2.51 5.77
CA ASP A 71 11.38 3.31 6.65
C ASP A 71 11.80 4.65 6.05
N GLU A 72 11.97 4.70 4.72
CA GLU A 72 12.31 5.94 4.03
C GLU A 72 11.08 6.86 3.91
N VAL A 73 11.13 8.02 4.59
CA VAL A 73 10.06 9.04 4.57
C VAL A 73 10.54 10.36 3.97
N ASP A 74 9.64 11.09 3.30
CA ASP A 74 9.91 12.45 2.82
C ASP A 74 9.72 13.51 3.92
N VAL A 75 9.94 14.78 3.56
CA VAL A 75 9.80 15.94 4.46
C VAL A 75 8.38 16.12 5.03
N GLU A 76 7.38 15.47 4.44
CA GLU A 76 5.98 15.48 4.88
C GLU A 76 5.60 14.16 5.57
N HIS A 77 6.59 13.34 5.95
CA HIS A 77 6.45 12.04 6.60
C HIS A 77 5.70 10.99 5.76
N GLU A 78 5.67 11.17 4.45
CA GLU A 78 5.12 10.16 3.55
C GLU A 78 6.14 9.04 3.32
N PRO A 79 5.72 7.76 3.22
CA PRO A 79 6.63 6.64 2.99
C PRO A 79 7.14 6.64 1.54
N SER A 80 8.14 7.48 1.28
CA SER A 80 8.67 7.79 -0.04
C SER A 80 9.38 6.60 -0.71
N GLY A 81 10.10 5.77 0.07
CA GLY A 81 10.70 4.53 -0.43
C GLY A 81 9.64 3.57 -0.97
N LEU A 82 8.54 3.41 -0.22
CA LEU A 82 7.41 2.59 -0.65
C LEU A 82 6.72 3.15 -1.90
N LYS A 83 6.52 4.47 -1.98
CA LYS A 83 5.96 5.09 -3.20
C LYS A 83 6.84 4.82 -4.41
N THR A 84 8.15 4.99 -4.28
CA THR A 84 9.12 4.73 -5.35
C THR A 84 9.08 3.27 -5.80
N LEU A 85 9.07 2.33 -4.85
CA LEU A 85 8.92 0.90 -5.12
C LEU A 85 7.65 0.64 -5.96
N LEU A 86 6.49 1.13 -5.52
CA LEU A 86 5.21 0.91 -6.22
C LEU A 86 5.15 1.61 -7.59
N VAL A 87 5.84 2.73 -7.75
CA VAL A 87 5.92 3.45 -9.03
C VAL A 87 6.72 2.64 -10.05
N ASN A 88 7.79 1.98 -9.62
CA ASN A 88 8.71 1.26 -10.50
C ASN A 88 8.26 -0.18 -10.77
N GLU A 89 7.89 -0.92 -9.72
CA GLU A 89 7.71 -2.37 -9.81
C GLU A 89 6.38 -2.80 -10.42
N LEU A 90 5.31 -2.02 -10.22
CA LEU A 90 4.02 -2.35 -10.82
C LEU A 90 4.06 -2.28 -12.35
N PRO A 91 4.59 -1.19 -12.97
CA PRO A 91 4.83 -1.16 -14.41
C PRO A 91 5.77 -2.27 -14.89
N ALA A 92 6.85 -2.56 -14.16
CA ALA A 92 7.79 -3.62 -14.53
C ALA A 92 7.11 -5.01 -14.53
N ALA A 93 6.17 -5.23 -13.62
CA ALA A 93 5.31 -6.42 -13.57
C ALA A 93 4.19 -6.43 -14.64
N GLY A 94 4.12 -5.42 -15.52
CA GLY A 94 3.14 -5.32 -16.61
C GLY A 94 1.86 -4.57 -16.27
N HIS A 95 1.74 -3.99 -15.07
CA HIS A 95 0.58 -3.21 -14.65
C HIS A 95 0.79 -1.74 -15.03
N THR A 96 0.37 -1.30 -16.22
CA THR A 96 0.68 0.05 -16.75
C THR A 96 -0.53 0.92 -17.12
N GLY A 97 -1.74 0.36 -17.18
CA GLY A 97 -2.93 1.08 -17.65
C GLY A 97 -3.86 1.58 -16.54
N ASP A 98 -4.62 2.65 -16.81
CA ASP A 98 -5.59 3.22 -15.86
C ASP A 98 -6.75 2.28 -15.50
N ASN A 99 -7.05 1.33 -16.38
CA ASN A 99 -8.04 0.29 -16.12
C ASN A 99 -7.47 -0.90 -15.36
N ASP A 100 -6.16 -0.95 -15.10
CA ASP A 100 -5.55 -2.00 -14.30
C ASP A 100 -5.95 -1.85 -12.82
N PRO A 101 -6.45 -2.91 -12.17
CA PRO A 101 -6.93 -2.82 -10.80
C PRO A 101 -5.81 -2.53 -9.79
N LEU A 102 -4.59 -3.03 -10.00
CA LEU A 102 -3.45 -2.77 -9.12
C LEU A 102 -2.92 -1.35 -9.31
N GLN A 103 -3.00 -0.83 -10.54
CA GLN A 103 -2.72 0.59 -10.77
C GLN A 103 -3.74 1.50 -10.09
N ARG A 104 -5.03 1.17 -10.16
CA ARG A 104 -6.07 1.93 -9.46
C ARG A 104 -5.91 1.88 -7.94
N LEU A 105 -5.54 0.73 -7.38
CA LEU A 105 -5.21 0.60 -5.97
C LEU A 105 -3.96 1.41 -5.59
N ARG A 106 -2.90 1.36 -6.40
CA ARG A 106 -1.71 2.20 -6.19
C ARG A 106 -2.10 3.66 -6.14
N LEU A 107 -2.85 4.13 -7.15
CA LEU A 107 -3.29 5.51 -7.25
C LEU A 107 -4.15 5.92 -6.04
N SER A 108 -5.09 5.08 -5.58
CA SER A 108 -5.88 5.42 -4.39
C SER A 108 -5.04 5.49 -3.11
N LEU A 109 -3.96 4.71 -3.02
CA LEU A 109 -3.05 4.72 -1.87
C LEU A 109 -2.10 5.92 -1.85
N ILE A 110 -1.52 6.29 -3.01
CA ILE A 110 -0.50 7.35 -3.10
C ILE A 110 -1.10 8.74 -3.31
N ARG A 111 -2.33 8.82 -3.85
CA ARG A 111 -2.96 10.10 -4.16
C ARG A 111 -3.26 10.83 -2.86
N ARG A 112 -2.81 12.08 -2.82
CA ARG A 112 -3.18 13.03 -1.78
C ARG A 112 -4.46 13.69 -2.24
N GLU A 113 -5.41 13.85 -1.33
CA GLU A 113 -6.57 14.69 -1.61
C GLU A 113 -6.04 16.12 -1.80
N SER A 114 -5.98 16.56 -3.06
CA SER A 114 -5.91 17.97 -3.36
C SER A 114 -7.27 18.53 -2.99
N PHE A 115 -7.36 19.29 -1.90
CA PHE A 115 -8.47 20.22 -1.78
C PHE A 115 -8.47 21.05 -3.05
N ALA A 116 -9.55 21.00 -3.81
CA ALA A 116 -9.80 21.96 -4.85
C ALA A 116 -9.99 23.31 -4.16
N THR A 117 -8.91 23.96 -3.76
CA THR A 117 -8.94 25.39 -3.52
C THR A 117 -9.12 26.01 -4.89
N THR A 118 -10.37 26.35 -5.21
CA THR A 118 -10.80 27.20 -6.34
C THR A 118 -10.22 28.63 -6.24
N VAL A 119 -9.13 28.81 -5.50
CA VAL A 119 -8.49 30.08 -5.19
C VAL A 119 -7.00 29.79 -5.32
N ASP A 120 -6.35 30.45 -6.28
CA ASP A 120 -4.88 30.59 -6.36
C ASP A 120 -4.42 31.32 -5.08
N VAL A 121 -4.29 30.60 -3.98
CA VAL A 121 -3.65 31.12 -2.77
C VAL A 121 -2.17 30.80 -2.92
N PRO A 122 -1.28 31.81 -3.05
CA PRO A 122 0.16 31.61 -3.04
C PRO A 122 0.56 30.74 -1.85
N ILE A 123 1.48 29.80 -2.07
CA ILE A 123 1.98 28.87 -1.05
C ILE A 123 2.38 29.60 0.25
N ASP A 124 2.90 30.81 0.12
CA ASP A 124 3.37 31.67 1.21
C ASP A 124 2.24 32.19 2.12
N LEU A 125 0.99 32.18 1.66
CA LEU A 125 -0.21 32.64 2.39
C LEU A 125 -1.04 31.50 2.98
N THR A 126 -0.63 30.25 2.77
CA THR A 126 -1.34 29.08 3.30
C THR A 126 -0.97 28.73 4.74
N GLY A 127 -0.07 29.48 5.39
CA GLY A 127 0.20 29.35 6.84
C GLY A 127 0.60 27.94 7.30
N GLY A 128 1.19 27.12 6.42
CA GLY A 128 1.53 25.74 6.74
C GLY A 128 0.38 24.74 6.58
N LEU A 129 -0.58 24.97 5.68
CA LEU A 129 -1.50 23.92 5.23
C LEU A 129 -0.71 22.78 4.58
N THR A 130 -0.31 21.81 5.39
CA THR A 130 0.16 20.51 4.93
C THR A 130 -0.94 19.90 4.07
N ARG A 131 -0.61 19.53 2.83
CA ARG A 131 -1.52 18.77 1.96
C ARG A 131 -2.01 17.54 2.73
N CYS A 132 -3.28 17.15 2.56
CA CYS A 132 -3.79 15.94 3.18
C CYS A 132 -2.82 14.77 2.96
N PRO A 133 -2.48 14.00 4.01
CA PRO A 133 -1.63 12.84 3.86
C PRO A 133 -2.28 11.85 2.89
N SER A 134 -1.47 11.12 2.14
CA SER A 134 -1.97 10.03 1.28
C SER A 134 -2.65 8.94 2.13
N GLY A 135 -3.50 8.11 1.51
CA GLY A 135 -4.07 6.95 2.18
C GLY A 135 -2.99 6.02 2.75
N LEU A 136 -1.83 5.96 2.09
CA LEU A 136 -0.66 5.23 2.53
C LEU A 136 -0.03 5.84 3.79
N ALA A 137 0.14 7.18 3.85
CA ALA A 137 0.64 7.86 5.03
C ALA A 137 -0.33 7.74 6.22
N GLY A 138 -1.64 7.79 5.98
CA GLY A 138 -2.65 7.55 7.01
C GLY A 138 -2.61 6.13 7.59
N ALA A 139 -2.37 5.12 6.74
CA ALA A 139 -2.30 3.72 7.16
C ALA A 139 -0.94 3.32 7.77
N ALA A 140 0.14 4.03 7.44
CA ALA A 140 1.51 3.64 7.78
C ALA A 140 1.76 3.45 9.30
N PRO A 141 1.28 4.31 10.22
CA PRO A 141 1.47 4.09 11.65
C PRO A 141 0.86 2.78 12.14
N TRP A 142 -0.36 2.47 11.69
CA TRP A 142 -1.04 1.23 12.05
C TRP A 142 -0.34 0.01 11.46
N ILE A 143 0.07 0.07 10.18
CA ILE A 143 0.83 -1.01 9.54
C ILE A 143 2.12 -1.30 10.31
N ARG A 144 2.90 -0.27 10.66
CA ARG A 144 4.14 -0.45 11.43
C ARG A 144 3.87 -1.11 12.78
N GLN A 145 2.88 -0.60 13.51
CA GLN A 145 2.49 -1.19 14.79
C GLN A 145 2.06 -2.65 14.66
N ALA A 146 1.28 -2.97 13.62
CA ALA A 146 0.76 -4.30 13.35
C ALA A 146 1.86 -5.30 13.00
N LEU A 147 2.81 -4.90 12.15
CA LEU A 147 3.91 -5.76 11.70
C LEU A 147 4.99 -5.97 12.78
N GLN A 148 5.09 -5.06 13.75
CA GLN A 148 5.99 -5.19 14.90
C GLN A 148 5.41 -6.06 16.03
N GLN A 149 4.11 -6.41 15.99
CA GLN A 149 3.57 -7.33 16.98
C GLN A 149 4.24 -8.70 16.82
N PRO A 150 4.75 -9.30 17.90
CA PRO A 150 5.32 -10.64 17.81
C PRO A 150 4.22 -11.60 17.30
N HIS A 151 4.51 -12.35 16.24
CA HIS A 151 3.72 -13.52 15.82
C HIS A 151 3.86 -14.59 16.90
N GLY A 152 3.18 -14.37 18.02
CA GLY A 152 3.19 -15.24 19.18
C GLY A 152 2.76 -16.63 18.77
N SER A 153 3.67 -17.58 18.95
CA SER A 153 3.40 -19.01 19.05
C SER A 153 2.16 -19.20 19.92
N ARG A 154 1.00 -19.50 19.31
CA ARG A 154 -0.12 -20.07 20.05
C ARG A 154 0.33 -21.46 20.51
N GLY A 155 0.77 -21.52 21.77
CA GLY A 155 0.87 -22.78 22.52
C GLY A 155 -0.51 -23.36 22.82
#